data_AF-A0A354IWQ1-F1
#
_entry.id   AF-A0A354IWQ1-F1
#
_cell.length_a   1.000
_cell.length_b   1.000
_cell.length_c   1.000
_cell.angle_alpha   90.00
_cell.angle_beta   90.00
_cell.angle_gamma   90.00
#
_symmetry.space_group_name_H-M   'P 1'
#
loop_
_entity.id
_entity.type
_entity.pdbx_description
1 polymer ?
#
loop_
_entity_poly.entity_id
_entity_poly.type
_entity_poly.pdbx_seq_one_letter_code
_entity_poly.pdbx_strand_id
1 'polypeptide(L)'
;GAWHKLRSDPILKFLIVSLSFYGMATFEGPMMSIKTINSLSHYTDWTVAHVHAGALGWVGFITMGSIYYLIPRLASKREMYSVQLVEAHFWVATIGIVLYIAAMWIAGVMQGLMWRAVNPDGTLTYTFAESVKATYPYYAVRFLGGLLYLSGMLMMAFNTWKTLAGTVNVDAPIPQPNKPHDAHAEACAVESHVPTHA
;
A
#
# COMPACT_ATOMS: atom_id res chain seq x y z
N GLY A 1 -7.89 -22.94 7.04
CA GLY A 1 -7.47 -21.52 6.92
C GLY A 1 -8.62 -20.60 7.34
N ALA A 2 -8.33 -19.38 7.79
CA ALA A 2 -9.32 -18.42 8.31
C ALA A 2 -10.07 -17.63 7.22
N TRP A 3 -10.23 -18.20 6.02
CA TRP A 3 -10.77 -17.53 4.83
C TRP A 3 -12.21 -17.02 4.97
N HIS A 4 -12.98 -17.57 5.90
CA HIS A 4 -14.32 -17.07 6.22
C HIS A 4 -14.30 -15.60 6.71
N LYS A 5 -13.19 -15.16 7.31
CA LYS A 5 -13.01 -13.78 7.80
C LYS A 5 -12.91 -12.75 6.68
N LEU A 6 -12.57 -13.13 5.44
CA LEU A 6 -12.57 -12.17 4.32
C LEU A 6 -13.94 -11.57 4.08
N ARG A 7 -15.01 -12.33 4.30
CA ARG A 7 -16.37 -11.83 4.02
C ARG A 7 -16.81 -10.80 5.05
N SER A 8 -16.36 -10.95 6.29
CA SER A 8 -16.78 -10.14 7.44
C SER A 8 -15.85 -8.98 7.76
N ASP A 9 -14.54 -9.11 7.52
CA ASP A 9 -13.54 -8.11 7.92
C ASP A 9 -12.95 -7.41 6.69
N PRO A 10 -13.34 -6.15 6.41
CA PRO A 10 -12.81 -5.42 5.27
C PRO A 10 -11.33 -5.04 5.41
N ILE A 11 -10.78 -4.96 6.63
CA ILE A 11 -9.35 -4.72 6.85
C ILE A 11 -8.57 -5.92 6.31
N LEU A 12 -9.05 -7.14 6.58
CA LEU A 12 -8.44 -8.36 6.06
C LEU A 12 -8.54 -8.44 4.53
N LYS A 13 -9.60 -7.90 3.92
CA LYS A 13 -9.69 -7.78 2.45
C LYS A 13 -8.55 -6.93 1.89
N PHE A 14 -8.27 -5.77 2.48
CA PHE A 14 -7.14 -4.92 2.07
C PHE A 14 -5.80 -5.66 2.15
N LEU A 15 -5.52 -6.33 3.27
CA LEU A 15 -4.25 -7.02 3.47
C LEU A 15 -4.02 -8.16 2.46
N ILE A 16 -5.08 -8.91 2.15
CA ILE A 16 -4.97 -10.05 1.23
C ILE A 16 -4.89 -9.60 -0.22
N VAL A 17 -5.72 -8.64 -0.63
CA VAL A 17 -5.64 -8.09 -1.99
C VAL A 17 -4.30 -7.39 -2.21
N SER A 18 -3.78 -6.71 -1.18
CA SER A 18 -2.43 -6.17 -1.19
C SER A 18 -1.40 -7.25 -1.53
N LEU A 19 -1.40 -8.36 -0.80
CA LEU A 19 -0.46 -9.45 -1.02
C LEU A 19 -0.60 -10.08 -2.42
N SER A 20 -1.82 -10.11 -2.97
CA SER A 20 -2.05 -10.55 -4.35
C SER A 20 -1.39 -9.61 -5.36
N PHE A 21 -1.50 -8.29 -5.19
CA PHE A 21 -0.81 -7.31 -6.04
C PHE A 21 0.72 -7.36 -5.87
N TYR A 22 1.21 -7.64 -4.67
CA TYR A 22 2.63 -7.90 -4.44
C TYR A 22 3.11 -9.10 -5.23
N GLY A 23 2.40 -10.24 -5.12
CA GLY A 23 2.70 -11.45 -5.89
C GLY A 23 2.70 -11.19 -7.40
N MET A 24 1.70 -10.46 -7.90
CA MET A 24 1.64 -10.05 -9.30
C MET A 24 2.84 -9.19 -9.71
N ALA A 25 3.09 -8.07 -9.01
CA ALA A 25 4.17 -7.15 -9.37
C ALA A 25 5.55 -7.82 -9.25
N THR A 26 5.79 -8.59 -8.18
CA THR A 26 7.05 -9.33 -8.02
C THR A 26 7.23 -10.50 -8.97
N PHE A 27 6.16 -10.98 -9.61
CA PHE A 27 6.25 -11.91 -10.74
C PHE A 27 6.51 -11.18 -12.07
N GLU A 28 5.81 -10.06 -12.28
CA GLU A 28 5.92 -9.24 -13.50
C GLU A 28 7.29 -8.57 -13.64
N GLY A 29 7.88 -8.08 -12.55
CA GLY A 29 9.19 -7.42 -12.56
C GLY A 29 10.31 -8.30 -13.15
N PRO A 30 10.51 -9.54 -12.65
CA PRO A 30 11.42 -10.51 -13.24
C PRO A 30 11.11 -10.80 -14.71
N MET A 31 9.83 -10.94 -15.10
CA MET A 31 9.47 -11.11 -16.52
C MET A 31 9.92 -9.92 -17.36
N MET A 32 9.70 -8.69 -16.90
CA MET A 32 10.14 -7.46 -17.58
C MET A 32 11.66 -7.29 -17.61
N SER A 33 12.42 -8.00 -16.77
CA SER A 33 13.89 -7.99 -16.80
C SER A 33 14.49 -8.91 -17.88
N ILE A 34 13.70 -9.82 -18.44
CA ILE A 34 14.13 -10.69 -19.54
C ILE A 34 14.24 -9.84 -20.82
N LYS A 35 15.42 -9.84 -21.46
CA LYS A 35 15.74 -8.99 -22.63
C LYS A 35 14.65 -8.98 -23.71
N THR A 36 14.10 -10.15 -24.03
CA THR A 36 13.06 -10.28 -25.06
C THR A 36 11.76 -9.55 -24.67
N ILE A 37 11.35 -9.65 -23.41
CA ILE A 37 10.16 -8.96 -22.90
C ILE A 37 10.46 -7.47 -22.74
N ASN A 38 11.63 -7.15 -22.19
CA ASN A 38 12.09 -5.78 -22.01
C ASN A 38 12.13 -5.00 -23.34
N SER A 39 12.50 -5.65 -24.45
CA SER A 39 12.50 -5.03 -25.77
C SER A 39 11.13 -4.44 -26.18
N LEU A 40 10.05 -4.93 -25.57
CA LEU A 40 8.67 -4.49 -25.81
C LEU A 40 8.10 -3.64 -24.66
N SER A 41 8.46 -3.94 -23.42
CA SER A 41 7.95 -3.20 -22.24
C SER A 41 8.75 -1.93 -21.92
N HIS A 42 10.00 -1.81 -22.40
CA HIS A 42 10.83 -0.65 -22.17
C HIS A 42 10.29 0.57 -22.92
N TYR A 43 10.29 1.73 -22.25
CA TYR A 43 9.71 2.99 -22.72
C TYR A 43 8.20 2.99 -22.99
N THR A 44 7.48 1.91 -22.70
CA THR A 44 6.02 1.87 -22.86
C THR A 44 5.30 2.04 -21.52
N ASP A 45 4.01 2.32 -21.59
CA ASP A 45 3.12 2.43 -20.44
C ASP A 45 2.98 1.11 -19.65
N TRP A 46 3.52 -0.01 -20.13
CA TRP A 46 3.62 -1.25 -19.35
C TRP A 46 4.44 -1.01 -18.08
N THR A 47 5.57 -0.31 -18.16
CA THR A 47 6.37 0.02 -16.96
C THR A 47 5.56 0.82 -15.95
N VAL A 48 4.68 1.72 -16.41
CA VAL A 48 3.78 2.49 -15.55
C VAL A 48 2.73 1.58 -14.89
N ALA A 49 2.18 0.61 -15.62
CA ALA A 49 1.27 -0.40 -15.09
C ALA A 49 1.92 -1.17 -13.94
N HIS A 50 3.14 -1.68 -14.17
CA HIS A 50 3.92 -2.43 -13.18
C HIS A 50 4.19 -1.62 -11.91
N VAL A 51 4.64 -0.36 -12.07
CA VAL A 51 4.89 0.53 -10.94
C VAL A 51 3.62 0.77 -10.14
N HIS A 52 2.48 1.03 -10.78
CA HIS A 52 1.23 1.30 -10.05
C HIS A 52 0.62 0.04 -9.43
N ALA A 53 0.80 -1.14 -10.04
CA ALA A 53 0.44 -2.41 -9.41
C ALA A 53 1.19 -2.61 -8.08
N GLY A 54 2.49 -2.31 -8.05
CA GLY A 54 3.28 -2.35 -6.81
C GLY A 54 2.96 -1.20 -5.84
N ALA A 55 2.89 0.04 -6.33
CA ALA A 55 2.74 1.22 -5.49
C ALA A 55 1.33 1.35 -4.89
N LEU A 56 0.29 1.24 -5.72
CA LEU A 56 -1.09 1.43 -5.27
C LEU A 56 -1.72 0.10 -4.83
N GLY A 57 -1.46 -0.98 -5.58
CA GLY A 57 -2.02 -2.30 -5.30
C GLY A 57 -1.39 -2.98 -4.09
N TRP A 58 -0.06 -2.94 -3.95
CA TRP A 58 0.65 -3.48 -2.78
C TRP A 58 0.86 -2.42 -1.70
N VAL A 59 1.76 -1.44 -1.91
CA VAL A 59 2.17 -0.51 -0.84
C VAL A 59 0.97 0.28 -0.31
N GLY A 60 0.10 0.78 -1.19
CA GLY A 60 -1.11 1.49 -0.80
C GLY A 60 -2.03 0.65 0.06
N PHE A 61 -2.43 -0.54 -0.39
CA PHE A 61 -3.41 -1.36 0.34
C PHE A 61 -2.87 -1.93 1.65
N ILE A 62 -1.59 -2.32 1.73
CA ILE A 62 -1.02 -2.76 3.00
C ILE A 62 -1.03 -1.61 4.00
N THR A 63 -0.62 -0.41 3.60
CA THR A 63 -0.58 0.77 4.47
C THR A 63 -1.99 1.17 4.91
N MET A 64 -2.97 1.19 4.01
CA MET A 64 -4.36 1.49 4.37
C MET A 64 -4.93 0.46 5.35
N GLY A 65 -4.73 -0.83 5.09
CA GLY A 65 -5.16 -1.90 5.99
C GLY A 65 -4.52 -1.77 7.38
N SER A 66 -3.22 -1.50 7.44
CA SER A 66 -2.50 -1.26 8.69
C SER A 66 -3.04 -0.03 9.44
N ILE A 67 -3.32 1.07 8.75
CA ILE A 67 -3.88 2.29 9.36
C ILE A 67 -5.28 2.02 9.91
N TYR A 68 -6.16 1.36 9.15
CA TYR A 68 -7.50 1.00 9.63
C TYR A 68 -7.48 0.10 10.85
N TYR A 69 -6.46 -0.75 10.98
CA TYR A 69 -6.25 -1.56 12.17
C TYR A 69 -5.71 -0.74 13.35
N LEU A 70 -4.78 0.18 13.10
CA LEU A 70 -4.05 0.90 14.14
C LEU A 70 -4.83 2.08 14.73
N ILE A 71 -5.50 2.89 13.90
CA ILE A 71 -6.13 4.15 14.31
C ILE A 71 -7.13 3.98 15.46
N PRO A 72 -8.09 3.03 15.42
CA PRO A 72 -9.02 2.85 16.54
C PRO A 72 -8.30 2.51 17.84
N ARG A 73 -7.24 1.69 17.78
CA ARG A 73 -6.48 1.27 18.96
C ARG A 73 -5.74 2.43 19.61
N LEU A 74 -5.14 3.31 18.79
CA LEU A 74 -4.49 4.53 19.28
C LEU A 74 -5.51 5.51 19.87
N ALA A 75 -6.73 5.53 19.33
CA ALA A 75 -7.82 6.33 19.85
C ALA A 75 -8.58 5.68 21.04
N SER A 76 -8.11 4.54 21.56
CA SER A 76 -8.81 3.72 22.57
C SER A 76 -10.25 3.36 22.19
N LYS A 77 -10.53 3.24 20.89
CA LYS A 77 -11.82 2.83 20.32
C LYS A 77 -11.77 1.36 19.87
N ARG A 78 -12.91 0.68 19.98
CA ARG A 78 -13.04 -0.74 19.58
C ARG A 78 -12.93 -0.94 18.07
N GLU A 79 -13.45 0.00 17.29
CA GLU A 79 -13.50 -0.06 15.83
C GLU A 79 -13.49 1.34 15.19
N MET A 80 -13.32 1.39 13.87
CA MET A 80 -13.44 2.63 13.08
C MET A 80 -14.87 3.17 13.14
N TYR A 81 -15.04 4.48 12.93
CA TYR A 81 -16.35 5.14 12.95
C TYR A 81 -17.40 4.44 12.04
N SER A 82 -17.01 4.06 10.82
CA SER A 82 -17.88 3.26 9.95
C SER A 82 -17.10 2.18 9.21
N VAL A 83 -17.43 0.91 9.50
CA VAL A 83 -16.88 -0.27 8.80
C VAL A 83 -17.40 -0.35 7.36
N GLN A 84 -18.64 0.08 7.12
CA GLN A 84 -19.23 0.13 5.77
C GLN A 84 -18.46 1.09 4.86
N LEU A 85 -17.98 2.22 5.40
CA LEU A 85 -17.17 3.16 4.62
C LEU A 85 -15.79 2.58 4.28
N VAL A 86 -15.22 1.73 5.15
CA VAL A 86 -13.98 0.99 4.86
C VAL A 86 -14.21 -0.01 3.72
N GLU A 87 -15.34 -0.71 3.71
CA GLU A 87 -15.69 -1.62 2.62
C GLU A 87 -15.95 -0.87 1.31
N ALA A 88 -16.64 0.27 1.35
CA ALA A 88 -16.85 1.09 0.16
C ALA A 88 -15.52 1.64 -0.39
N HIS A 89 -14.61 2.09 0.49
CA HIS A 89 -13.25 2.47 0.11
C HIS A 89 -12.52 1.31 -0.58
N PHE A 90 -12.57 0.10 0.00
CA PHE A 90 -11.96 -1.09 -0.58
C PHE A 90 -12.42 -1.31 -2.03
N TRP A 91 -13.72 -1.28 -2.28
CA TRP A 91 -14.26 -1.52 -3.63
C TRP A 91 -13.89 -0.41 -4.61
N VAL A 92 -14.06 0.85 -4.21
CA VAL A 92 -13.74 2.00 -5.06
C VAL A 92 -12.25 2.02 -5.44
N ALA A 93 -11.37 1.79 -4.46
CA ALA A 93 -9.94 1.74 -4.70
C ALA A 93 -9.53 0.51 -5.53
N THR A 94 -10.14 -0.66 -5.29
CA THR A 94 -9.87 -1.89 -6.05
C THR A 94 -10.29 -1.75 -7.52
N ILE A 95 -11.48 -1.21 -7.78
CA ILE A 95 -11.94 -0.96 -9.16
C ILE A 95 -11.03 0.07 -9.82
N GLY A 96 -10.68 1.15 -9.11
CA GLY A 96 -9.79 2.19 -9.62
C GLY A 96 -8.42 1.65 -10.05
N ILE A 97 -7.78 0.83 -9.20
CA ILE A 97 -6.46 0.27 -9.52
C ILE A 97 -6.51 -0.79 -10.62
N VAL A 98 -7.54 -1.64 -10.66
CA VAL A 98 -7.70 -2.65 -11.72
C VAL A 98 -7.91 -1.96 -13.07
N LEU A 99 -8.75 -0.92 -13.14
CA LEU A 99 -8.93 -0.13 -14.36
C LEU A 99 -7.63 0.55 -14.80
N TYR A 100 -6.87 1.10 -13.85
CA TYR A 100 -5.58 1.74 -14.14
C TYR A 100 -4.61 0.73 -14.78
N ILE A 101 -4.36 -0.40 -14.12
CA ILE A 101 -3.39 -1.40 -14.57
C ILE A 101 -3.81 -1.99 -15.92
N ALA A 102 -5.09 -2.35 -16.07
CA ALA A 102 -5.61 -2.89 -17.33
C ALA A 102 -5.42 -1.91 -18.50
N ALA A 103 -5.72 -0.63 -18.30
CA ALA A 103 -5.52 0.38 -19.33
C ALA A 103 -4.04 0.54 -19.73
N MET A 104 -3.13 0.51 -18.75
CA MET A 104 -1.69 0.67 -19.00
C MET A 104 -1.02 -0.56 -19.59
N TRP A 105 -1.49 -1.77 -19.28
CA TRP A 105 -1.04 -2.97 -19.99
C TRP A 105 -1.44 -2.94 -21.46
N ILE A 106 -2.70 -2.59 -21.77
CA ILE A 106 -3.16 -2.53 -23.16
C ILE A 106 -2.40 -1.43 -23.91
N ALA A 107 -2.27 -0.23 -23.32
CA ALA A 107 -1.50 0.86 -23.91
C ALA A 107 -0.02 0.48 -24.12
N GLY A 108 0.60 -0.14 -23.13
CA GLY A 108 2.00 -0.52 -23.17
C GLY A 108 2.32 -1.58 -24.23
N VAL A 109 1.51 -2.64 -24.30
CA VAL A 109 1.65 -3.68 -25.33
C VAL A 109 1.42 -3.09 -26.72
N MET A 110 0.38 -2.25 -26.88
CA MET A 110 0.08 -1.61 -28.15
C MET A 110 1.21 -0.67 -28.61
N GLN A 111 1.75 0.18 -27.74
CA GLN A 111 2.92 1.01 -28.05
C GLN A 111 4.10 0.16 -28.51
N GLY A 112 4.44 -0.87 -27.72
CA GLY A 112 5.58 -1.74 -28.00
C GLY A 112 5.44 -2.48 -29.32
N LEU A 113 4.21 -2.90 -29.69
CA LEU A 113 3.92 -3.53 -30.98
C LEU A 113 3.94 -2.52 -32.14
N MET A 114 3.34 -1.34 -31.98
CA MET A 114 3.32 -0.32 -33.03
C MET A 114 4.71 0.20 -33.37
N TRP A 115 5.58 0.39 -32.36
CA TRP A 115 6.94 0.90 -32.57
C TRP A 115 7.89 -0.10 -33.23
N ARG A 116 7.57 -1.40 -33.19
CA ARG A 116 8.33 -2.45 -33.89
C ARG A 116 7.63 -3.00 -35.12
N ALA A 117 6.48 -2.44 -35.49
CA ALA A 117 5.73 -2.89 -36.65
C ALA A 117 6.48 -2.47 -37.93
N VAL A 118 6.87 -3.47 -38.71
CA VAL A 118 7.58 -3.29 -39.98
C VAL A 118 6.75 -3.95 -41.07
N ASN A 119 6.57 -3.23 -42.17
CA ASN A 119 5.91 -3.70 -43.37
C ASN A 119 6.79 -4.76 -44.09
N PRO A 120 6.21 -5.55 -45.02
CA PRO A 120 6.99 -6.52 -45.80
C PRO A 120 8.15 -5.90 -46.61
N ASP A 121 8.10 -4.60 -46.87
CA ASP A 121 9.14 -3.83 -47.57
C ASP A 121 10.25 -3.28 -46.65
N GLY A 122 10.18 -3.56 -45.34
CA GLY A 122 11.16 -3.09 -44.35
C GLY A 122 10.89 -1.68 -43.80
N THR A 123 9.85 -0.99 -44.26
CA THR A 123 9.46 0.34 -43.73
C THR A 123 8.67 0.23 -42.43
N LEU A 124 8.70 1.27 -41.58
CA LEU A 124 7.89 1.31 -40.36
C LEU A 124 6.41 1.45 -40.72
N THR A 125 5.57 0.56 -40.18
CA THR A 125 4.12 0.57 -40.45
C THR A 125 3.41 1.77 -39.85
N TYR A 126 3.86 2.24 -38.68
CA TYR A 126 3.24 3.35 -37.96
C TYR A 126 4.25 4.45 -37.67
N THR A 127 3.78 5.70 -37.79
CA THR A 127 4.48 6.86 -37.26
C THR A 127 4.33 6.91 -35.73
N PHE A 128 5.26 7.60 -35.07
CA PHE A 128 5.17 7.79 -33.62
C PHE A 128 3.87 8.52 -33.23
N ALA A 129 3.44 9.52 -34.00
CA ALA A 129 2.21 10.27 -33.75
C ALA A 129 0.95 9.39 -33.76
N GLU A 130 0.89 8.37 -34.64
CA GLU A 130 -0.22 7.42 -34.66
C GLU A 130 -0.27 6.56 -33.39
N SER A 131 0.89 6.14 -32.88
CA SER A 131 0.95 5.40 -31.61
C SER A 131 0.48 6.24 -30.41
N VAL A 132 0.77 7.55 -30.41
CA VAL A 132 0.29 8.49 -29.39
C VAL A 132 -1.22 8.68 -29.50
N LYS A 133 -1.74 8.83 -30.73
CA LYS A 133 -3.18 8.96 -30.96
C LYS A 133 -3.93 7.70 -30.51
N ALA A 134 -3.39 6.52 -30.77
CA ALA A 134 -3.97 5.25 -30.35
C ALA A 134 -3.97 5.09 -28.82
N THR A 135 -2.97 5.63 -28.12
CA THR A 135 -2.86 5.52 -26.65
C THR A 135 -3.72 6.50 -25.87
N TYR A 136 -4.12 7.61 -26.48
CA TYR A 136 -4.94 8.65 -25.85
C TYR A 136 -6.18 8.16 -25.05
N PRO A 137 -7.06 7.26 -25.57
CA PRO A 137 -8.21 6.78 -24.81
C PRO A 137 -7.81 6.07 -23.50
N TYR A 138 -6.67 5.38 -23.48
CA TYR A 138 -6.19 4.68 -22.28
C TYR A 138 -5.69 5.66 -21.22
N TYR A 139 -5.22 6.85 -21.59
CA TYR A 139 -4.89 7.90 -20.63
C TYR A 139 -6.13 8.47 -19.93
N ALA A 140 -7.28 8.54 -20.63
CA ALA A 140 -8.54 8.91 -19.99
C ALA A 140 -8.99 7.85 -18.97
N VAL A 141 -8.88 6.56 -19.32
CA VAL A 141 -9.19 5.45 -18.39
C VAL A 141 -8.23 5.45 -17.19
N ARG A 142 -6.93 5.69 -17.43
CA ARG A 142 -5.92 5.86 -16.37
C ARG A 142 -6.29 6.96 -15.40
N PHE A 143 -6.66 8.13 -15.93
CA PHE A 143 -7.07 9.27 -15.13
C PHE A 143 -8.32 8.95 -14.30
N LEU A 144 -9.33 8.32 -14.90
CA LEU A 144 -10.53 7.88 -14.19
C LEU A 144 -10.22 6.87 -13.08
N GLY A 145 -9.38 5.86 -13.36
CA GLY A 145 -8.95 4.88 -12.36
C GLY A 145 -8.19 5.53 -11.20
N GLY A 146 -7.32 6.49 -11.49
CA GLY A 146 -6.63 7.29 -10.48
C GLY A 146 -7.58 8.16 -9.65
N LEU A 147 -8.59 8.77 -10.27
CA LEU A 147 -9.61 9.55 -9.55
C LEU A 147 -10.47 8.68 -8.63
N LEU A 148 -10.82 7.46 -9.06
CA LEU A 148 -11.52 6.50 -8.18
C LEU A 148 -10.63 6.13 -6.99
N TYR A 149 -9.36 5.84 -7.21
CA TYR A 149 -8.45 5.56 -6.11
C TYR A 149 -8.32 6.75 -5.14
N LEU A 150 -8.21 7.97 -5.67
CA LEU A 150 -8.13 9.19 -4.89
C LEU A 150 -9.42 9.47 -4.09
N SER A 151 -10.60 9.23 -4.68
CA SER A 151 -11.86 9.37 -3.96
C SER A 151 -11.95 8.37 -2.80
N GLY A 152 -11.42 7.16 -2.97
CA GLY A 152 -11.20 6.21 -1.89
C GLY A 152 -10.36 6.77 -0.74
N MET A 153 -9.26 7.45 -1.06
CA MET A 153 -8.42 8.12 -0.06
C MET A 153 -9.15 9.24 0.68
N LEU A 154 -10.02 9.99 0.02
CA LEU A 154 -10.87 11.00 0.67
C LEU A 154 -11.87 10.35 1.64
N MET A 155 -12.45 9.19 1.26
CA MET A 155 -13.33 8.42 2.16
C MET A 155 -12.55 7.94 3.40
N MET A 156 -11.31 7.47 3.22
CA MET A 156 -10.43 7.11 4.32
C MET A 156 -10.13 8.30 5.23
N ALA A 157 -9.77 9.46 4.68
CA ALA A 157 -9.49 10.67 5.44
C ALA A 157 -10.71 11.09 6.28
N PHE A 158 -11.91 11.06 5.70
CA PHE A 158 -13.15 11.35 6.42
C PHE A 158 -13.42 10.35 7.54
N ASN A 159 -13.27 9.04 7.30
CA ASN A 159 -13.48 8.02 8.32
C ASN A 159 -12.51 8.17 9.49
N THR A 160 -11.23 8.40 9.18
CA THR A 160 -10.16 8.59 10.16
C THR A 160 -10.41 9.85 10.98
N TRP A 161 -10.79 10.96 10.33
CA TRP A 161 -11.11 12.19 11.03
C TRP A 161 -12.29 12.02 11.99
N LYS A 162 -13.39 11.40 11.56
CA LYS A 162 -14.52 11.08 12.46
C LYS A 162 -14.13 10.12 13.59
N THR A 163 -13.23 9.18 13.32
CA THR A 163 -12.72 8.26 14.35
C THR A 163 -11.83 8.96 15.37
N LEU A 164 -11.09 9.99 14.99
CA LEU A 164 -10.25 10.77 15.91
C LEU A 164 -11.01 11.91 16.60
N ALA A 165 -12.06 12.43 15.98
CA ALA A 165 -12.93 13.44 16.57
C ALA A 165 -13.62 12.86 17.83
N GLY A 166 -13.43 13.54 18.97
CA GLY A 166 -13.95 13.11 20.27
C GLY A 166 -13.05 12.12 21.04
N THR A 167 -11.83 11.86 20.57
CA THR A 167 -10.83 11.13 21.35
C THR A 167 -10.23 12.05 22.40
N VAL A 168 -10.36 11.68 23.67
CA VAL A 168 -9.62 12.31 24.78
C VAL A 168 -8.23 11.69 24.78
N ASN A 169 -7.18 12.51 24.65
CA ASN A 169 -5.80 12.02 24.73
C ASN A 169 -5.60 11.40 26.11
N VAL A 170 -5.33 10.09 26.12
CA VAL A 170 -4.90 9.42 27.34
C VAL A 170 -3.41 9.69 27.47
N ASP A 171 -3.03 10.55 28.41
CA ASP A 171 -1.63 10.72 28.82
C ASP A 171 -1.18 9.41 29.47
N ALA A 172 -0.61 8.51 28.68
CA ALA A 172 -0.01 7.30 29.18
C ALA A 172 1.19 7.69 30.07
N PRO A 173 1.21 7.33 31.37
CA PRO A 173 2.35 7.60 32.21
C PRO A 173 3.57 6.90 31.60
N ILE A 174 4.60 7.68 31.24
CA ILE A 174 5.86 7.12 30.77
C ILE A 174 6.39 6.24 31.90
N PRO A 175 6.60 4.92 31.70
CA PRO A 175 7.21 4.06 32.70
C PRO A 175 8.57 4.64 33.05
N GLN A 176 8.68 5.21 34.25
CA GLN A 176 9.96 5.70 34.74
C GLN A 176 10.89 4.49 34.84
N PRO A 177 12.13 4.56 34.32
CA PRO A 177 13.11 3.53 34.56
C PRO A 177 13.19 3.29 36.07
N ASN A 178 13.07 2.04 36.51
CA ASN A 178 13.29 1.70 37.91
C ASN A 178 14.65 2.30 38.30
N LYS A 179 14.63 3.32 39.16
CA LYS A 179 15.86 3.73 39.85
C LYS A 179 16.38 2.46 40.53
N PRO A 180 17.64 2.06 40.30
CA PRO A 180 18.22 0.97 41.06
C PRO A 180 18.01 1.33 42.52
N HIS A 181 17.32 0.44 43.22
CA HIS A 181 17.10 0.51 44.66
C HIS A 181 18.38 0.97 45.36
N ASP A 182 18.23 1.79 46.39
CA ASP A 182 19.25 2.20 47.37
C ASP A 182 19.86 1.01 48.16
N ALA A 183 19.96 -0.17 47.56
CA ALA A 183 20.52 -1.39 48.14
C ALA A 183 22.03 -1.30 48.42
N HIS A 184 22.72 -0.30 47.86
CA HIS A 184 24.14 -0.06 48.16
C HIS A 184 24.35 0.78 49.44
N ALA A 185 23.35 1.50 49.94
CA ALA A 185 23.48 2.28 51.18
C ALA A 185 23.30 1.43 52.44
N GLU A 186 22.44 0.40 52.40
CA GLU A 186 22.20 -0.49 53.54
C GLU A 186 23.34 -1.48 53.78
N ALA A 187 24.03 -1.94 52.72
CA ALA A 187 25.17 -2.86 52.84
C ALA A 187 26.40 -2.20 53.51
N CYS A 188 26.66 -0.92 53.24
CA CYS A 188 27.76 -0.17 53.87
C CYS A 188 27.52 0.15 55.36
N ALA A 189 26.26 0.19 55.82
CA ALA A 189 25.97 0.45 57.22
C ALA A 189 26.20 -0.79 58.10
N VAL A 190 25.89 -1.99 57.59
CA VAL A 190 26.01 -3.26 58.32
C VAL A 190 27.47 -3.70 58.52
N GLU A 191 28.36 -3.34 57.59
CA GLU A 191 29.79 -3.71 57.67
C GLU A 191 30.60 -2.89 58.70
N SER A 192 30.03 -1.83 59.26
CA SER A 192 30.69 -0.94 60.24
C SER A 192 30.50 -1.35 61.71
N HIS A 193 29.85 -2.47 61.99
CA HIS A 193 29.64 -3.01 63.35
C HIS A 193 30.24 -4.40 63.52
N VAL A 194 31.56 -4.50 63.31
CA VAL A 194 32.36 -5.62 63.81
C VAL A 194 32.92 -5.21 65.19
N PRO A 195 32.48 -5.81 66.32
CA PRO A 195 33.05 -5.51 67.62
C PRO A 195 34.44 -6.14 67.75
N THR A 196 35.47 -5.30 67.79
CA THR A 196 36.80 -5.71 68.27
C THR A 196 36.75 -5.87 69.79
N HIS A 197 36.68 -7.12 70.25
CA HIS A 197 36.93 -7.48 71.65
C HIS A 197 38.45 -7.58 71.88
N ALA A 198 38.97 -6.69 72.73
CA ALA A 198 40.11 -6.90 73.63
C ALA A 198 40.00 -5.90 74.79
#